data_AF-A0A1F5UQF6-F1
#
_entry.id   AF-A0A1F5UQF6-F1
#
_cell.length_a   1.000
_cell.length_b   1.000
_cell.length_c   1.000
_cell.angle_alpha   90.00
_cell.angle_beta   90.00
_cell.angle_gamma   90.00
#
_symmetry.space_group_name_H-M   'P 1'
#
loop_
_entity.id
_entity.type
_entity.pdbx_description
1 polymer ?
#
loop_
_entity_poly.entity_id
_entity_poly.type
_entity_poly.pdbx_seq_one_letter_code
_entity_poly.pdbx_strand_id
1 'polypeptide(L)'
;MKGRVSAAALILTGTLLLIMLSTAHGQIPLRDPNGRCLLECHGDPEFKEETAPGQYRTLYVDYEQFKLSVHREKLCVDCHTDVTLIPHERRPEEIHCLQCHYQGNVVGAPITERPEKYKESVHGKALQHGNPDAPDCRNCHGVHDARAPYDSLSTVYRMNIPKTCGRCHLDVYTVYLESVHGVAVTRGVPEAAVCSDCHREHDLLSPQDPRSSLYPMNVAGTCATCHANEELMHQVGISAEQVEAFKENFHGIALEFGVLRVARCTSCHEYHLILPSDDPRSSVHPENLAQTCGQCHPNATDNVAKGKFHLIPSNPEAGIVFWVSQFFKWLTISVLAGLFLHILLDLYGRLRHKATGG
;
A
#
# COMPACT_ATOMS: atom_id res chain seq x y z
N MET A 1 75.56 -56.57 -8.35
CA MET A 1 76.40 -57.64 -8.96
C MET A 1 75.92 -58.99 -8.44
N LYS A 2 75.57 -59.91 -9.37
CA LYS A 2 75.35 -61.36 -9.17
C LYS A 2 74.15 -61.71 -8.25
N GLY A 3 73.14 -62.48 -8.64
CA GLY A 3 72.94 -63.34 -9.80
C GLY A 3 72.18 -64.59 -9.36
N ARG A 4 71.24 -65.02 -10.20
CA ARG A 4 70.73 -66.40 -10.39
C ARG A 4 69.82 -66.97 -9.29
N VAL A 5 68.51 -67.10 -9.58
CA VAL A 5 67.83 -68.23 -10.24
C VAL A 5 67.69 -69.44 -9.31
N SER A 6 66.46 -69.77 -8.93
CA SER A 6 65.95 -71.12 -9.15
C SER A 6 64.42 -71.15 -9.11
N ALA A 7 63.88 -71.92 -10.05
CA ALA A 7 62.48 -72.07 -10.38
C ALA A 7 61.79 -73.17 -9.55
N ALA A 8 60.48 -73.22 -9.74
CA ALA A 8 59.56 -74.35 -9.58
C ALA A 8 58.84 -74.50 -8.22
N ALA A 9 57.53 -74.23 -8.23
CA ALA A 9 56.51 -75.29 -8.11
C ALA A 9 55.09 -74.70 -8.21
N LEU A 10 54.35 -75.18 -9.22
CA LEU A 10 52.89 -75.09 -9.34
C LEU A 10 52.21 -75.57 -8.06
N ILE A 11 51.22 -74.84 -7.53
CA ILE A 11 49.96 -75.41 -7.01
C ILE A 11 48.81 -74.42 -7.27
N LEU A 12 47.78 -74.95 -7.95
CA LEU A 12 46.42 -74.43 -8.12
C LEU A 12 45.84 -73.86 -6.82
N THR A 13 45.24 -72.68 -6.88
CA THR A 13 43.91 -72.43 -6.30
C THR A 13 43.28 -71.22 -6.99
N GLY A 14 42.20 -71.49 -7.73
CA GLY A 14 41.30 -70.45 -8.20
C GLY A 14 40.50 -69.89 -7.04
N THR A 15 40.46 -68.57 -6.91
CA THR A 15 39.50 -67.87 -6.06
C THR A 15 39.03 -66.61 -6.77
N LEU A 16 37.89 -66.78 -7.42
CA LEU A 16 36.81 -65.81 -7.63
C LEU A 16 37.13 -64.34 -7.29
N LEU A 17 37.35 -63.54 -8.33
CA LEU A 17 37.28 -62.09 -8.27
C LEU A 17 35.80 -61.70 -8.10
N LEU A 18 35.34 -61.48 -6.86
CA LEU A 18 34.04 -60.88 -6.58
C LEU A 18 34.06 -59.42 -7.04
N ILE A 19 33.48 -59.17 -8.20
CA ILE A 19 33.12 -57.84 -8.65
C ILE A 19 32.01 -57.34 -7.72
N MET A 20 32.34 -56.44 -6.81
CA MET A 20 31.36 -55.66 -6.04
C MET A 20 30.65 -54.71 -7.02
N LEU A 21 29.57 -55.18 -7.65
CA LEU A 21 28.54 -54.31 -8.19
C LEU A 21 27.89 -53.60 -7.00
N SER A 22 28.37 -52.39 -6.71
CA SER A 22 27.66 -51.46 -5.85
C SER A 22 26.34 -51.14 -6.55
N THR A 23 25.25 -51.75 -6.08
CA THR A 23 23.91 -51.34 -6.48
C THR A 23 23.74 -49.91 -6.00
N ALA A 24 23.85 -48.98 -6.96
CA ALA A 24 23.24 -47.68 -6.82
C ALA A 24 21.77 -47.94 -6.51
N HIS A 25 21.43 -47.86 -5.23
CA HIS A 25 20.05 -47.73 -4.79
C HIS A 25 19.63 -46.37 -5.34
N GLY A 26 19.07 -46.38 -6.56
CA GLY A 26 18.38 -45.24 -7.10
C GLY A 26 17.39 -44.81 -6.05
N GLN A 27 17.63 -43.64 -5.45
CA GLN A 27 16.61 -42.96 -4.69
C GLN A 27 15.41 -42.87 -5.63
N ILE A 28 14.34 -43.60 -5.32
CA ILE A 28 13.05 -43.42 -5.98
C ILE A 28 12.77 -41.92 -5.82
N PRO A 29 12.68 -41.15 -6.93
CA PRO A 29 12.36 -39.74 -6.79
C PRO A 29 11.04 -39.69 -6.04
N LEU A 30 11.02 -39.01 -4.89
CA LEU A 30 9.82 -38.80 -4.10
C LEU A 30 8.72 -38.37 -5.07
N ARG A 31 7.73 -39.23 -5.28
CA ARG A 31 6.59 -38.93 -6.15
C ARG A 31 6.00 -37.66 -5.57
N ASP A 32 6.01 -36.61 -6.38
CA ASP A 32 5.42 -35.34 -6.04
C ASP A 32 4.02 -35.57 -5.45
N PRO A 33 3.77 -35.12 -4.20
CA PRO A 33 2.47 -35.30 -3.55
C PRO A 33 1.29 -34.73 -4.36
N ASN A 34 1.53 -33.70 -5.18
CA ASN A 34 0.55 -33.07 -6.06
C ASN A 34 0.50 -33.70 -7.45
N GLY A 35 1.37 -34.68 -7.73
CA GLY A 35 1.53 -35.27 -9.05
C GLY A 35 0.25 -35.91 -9.61
N ARG A 36 -0.65 -36.42 -8.77
CA ARG A 36 -1.95 -36.95 -9.23
C ARG A 36 -2.89 -35.87 -9.76
N CYS A 37 -2.80 -34.65 -9.24
CA CYS A 37 -3.61 -33.53 -9.76
C CYS A 37 -2.99 -32.99 -11.04
N LEU A 38 -1.67 -32.78 -11.03
CA LEU A 38 -0.97 -32.01 -12.06
C LEU A 38 -0.48 -32.88 -13.22
N LEU A 39 0.16 -34.00 -12.97
CA LEU A 39 0.73 -34.83 -14.04
C LEU A 39 -0.33 -35.64 -14.79
N GLU A 40 -1.50 -35.86 -14.18
CA GLU A 40 -2.58 -36.64 -14.79
C GLU A 40 -3.61 -35.76 -15.51
N CYS A 41 -3.90 -34.55 -15.02
CA CYS A 41 -4.94 -33.68 -15.60
C CYS A 41 -4.58 -32.18 -15.63
N HIS A 42 -4.40 -31.55 -14.46
CA HIS A 42 -4.33 -30.09 -14.34
C HIS A 42 -3.03 -29.45 -14.85
N GLY A 43 -2.00 -30.23 -15.17
CA GLY A 43 -0.75 -29.75 -15.77
C GLY A 43 -0.75 -29.76 -17.29
N ASP A 44 -1.85 -30.12 -17.95
CA ASP A 44 -1.98 -30.03 -19.41
C ASP A 44 -2.47 -28.62 -19.82
N PRO A 45 -1.69 -27.85 -20.60
CA PRO A 45 -2.08 -26.50 -21.07
C PRO A 45 -3.38 -26.46 -21.87
N GLU A 46 -3.78 -27.57 -22.50
CA GLU A 46 -5.02 -27.66 -23.28
C GLU A 46 -6.24 -28.03 -22.40
N PHE A 47 -6.04 -28.34 -21.12
CA PHE A 47 -7.10 -28.77 -20.25
C PHE A 47 -8.05 -27.61 -19.92
N LYS A 48 -9.30 -27.75 -20.35
CA LYS A 48 -10.32 -26.70 -20.29
C LYS A 48 -11.72 -27.27 -20.16
N GLU A 49 -12.60 -26.47 -19.60
CA GLU A 49 -14.03 -26.74 -19.45
C GLU A 49 -14.83 -25.76 -20.30
N GLU A 50 -15.86 -26.25 -20.99
CA GLU A 50 -16.82 -25.38 -21.69
C GLU A 50 -17.84 -24.83 -20.68
N THR A 51 -17.82 -23.52 -20.45
CA THR A 51 -18.70 -22.86 -19.48
C THR A 51 -20.01 -22.38 -20.11
N ALA A 52 -20.01 -22.15 -21.42
CA ALA A 52 -21.15 -21.84 -22.26
C ALA A 52 -20.80 -22.20 -23.72
N PRO A 53 -21.77 -22.31 -24.66
CA PRO A 53 -21.49 -22.67 -26.04
C PRO A 53 -20.38 -21.81 -26.66
N GLY A 54 -19.23 -22.42 -26.96
CA GLY A 54 -18.05 -21.74 -27.53
C GLY A 54 -17.22 -20.90 -26.55
N GLN A 55 -17.55 -20.90 -25.25
CA GLN A 55 -16.77 -20.26 -24.18
C GLN A 55 -16.06 -21.32 -23.36
N TYR A 56 -14.74 -21.21 -23.28
CA TYR A 56 -13.90 -22.15 -22.54
C TYR A 56 -13.18 -21.45 -21.40
N ARG A 57 -13.12 -22.13 -20.27
CA ARG A 57 -12.29 -21.75 -19.12
C ARG A 57 -11.18 -22.77 -18.97
N THR A 58 -9.94 -22.28 -18.91
CA THR A 58 -8.79 -23.15 -18.64
C THR A 58 -8.87 -23.76 -17.24
N LEU A 59 -8.54 -25.04 -17.14
CA LEU A 59 -8.34 -25.78 -15.90
C LEU A 59 -6.86 -26.08 -15.66
N TYR A 60 -5.98 -25.56 -16.52
CA TYR A 60 -4.53 -25.69 -16.42
C TYR A 60 -4.00 -24.93 -15.20
N VAL A 61 -3.03 -25.56 -14.54
CA VAL A 61 -2.24 -25.02 -13.44
C VAL A 61 -0.78 -25.13 -13.86
N ASP A 62 -0.13 -23.98 -14.00
CA ASP A 62 1.31 -23.93 -14.24
C ASP A 62 2.07 -24.36 -12.98
N TYR A 63 2.56 -25.60 -13.00
CA TYR A 63 3.22 -26.15 -11.83
C TYR A 63 4.57 -25.49 -11.53
N GLU A 64 5.25 -24.97 -12.56
CA GLU A 64 6.49 -24.23 -12.35
C GLU A 64 6.21 -22.90 -11.63
N GLN A 65 5.12 -22.21 -11.97
CA GLN A 65 4.68 -21.03 -11.22
C GLN A 65 4.24 -21.36 -9.80
N PHE A 66 3.52 -22.47 -9.60
CA PHE A 66 3.11 -22.91 -8.26
C PHE A 66 4.30 -23.18 -7.33
N LYS A 67 5.36 -23.79 -7.85
CA LYS A 67 6.60 -24.02 -7.08
C LYS A 67 7.29 -22.73 -6.64
N LEU A 68 7.01 -21.61 -7.30
CA LEU A 68 7.52 -20.29 -6.93
C LEU A 68 6.61 -19.55 -5.93
N SER A 69 5.41 -20.06 -5.67
CA SER A 69 4.48 -19.47 -4.71
C SER A 69 4.95 -19.64 -3.26
N VAL A 70 4.35 -18.87 -2.35
CA VAL A 70 4.52 -19.05 -0.90
C VAL A 70 3.90 -20.35 -0.40
N HIS A 71 3.00 -20.96 -1.19
CA HIS A 71 2.31 -22.20 -0.89
C HIS A 71 2.94 -23.44 -1.56
N ARG A 72 4.14 -23.34 -2.14
CA ARG A 72 4.80 -24.44 -2.87
C ARG A 72 4.94 -25.76 -2.10
N GLU A 73 4.93 -25.71 -0.76
CA GLU A 73 5.03 -26.88 0.12
C GLU A 73 3.65 -27.46 0.50
N LYS A 74 2.55 -26.83 0.06
CA LYS A 74 1.17 -27.27 0.30
C LYS A 74 0.71 -28.28 -0.75
N LEU A 75 -0.16 -29.17 -0.30
CA LEU A 75 -0.88 -30.06 -1.20
C LEU A 75 -2.02 -29.31 -1.87
N CYS A 76 -2.40 -29.69 -3.10
CA CYS A 76 -3.57 -29.11 -3.77
C CYS A 76 -4.84 -29.23 -2.90
N VAL A 77 -4.98 -30.38 -2.21
CA VAL A 77 -6.11 -30.67 -1.32
C VAL A 77 -6.05 -29.93 0.01
N ASP A 78 -4.94 -29.26 0.36
CA ASP A 78 -4.89 -28.40 1.54
C ASP A 78 -5.74 -27.13 1.33
N CYS A 79 -5.94 -26.72 0.08
CA CYS A 79 -6.83 -25.61 -0.30
C CYS A 79 -8.15 -26.12 -0.90
N HIS A 80 -8.09 -27.14 -1.76
CA HIS A 80 -9.27 -27.82 -2.31
C HIS A 80 -9.72 -28.96 -1.38
N THR A 81 -10.12 -28.59 -0.17
CA THR A 81 -10.36 -29.53 0.94
C THR A 81 -11.55 -30.46 0.72
N ASP A 82 -12.43 -30.13 -0.22
CA ASP A 82 -13.59 -30.94 -0.60
C ASP A 82 -13.25 -32.07 -1.60
N VAL A 83 -12.03 -32.07 -2.14
CA VAL A 83 -11.54 -33.10 -3.06
C VAL A 83 -11.02 -34.29 -2.27
N THR A 84 -11.84 -35.35 -2.22
CA THR A 84 -11.52 -36.60 -1.51
C THR A 84 -11.23 -37.78 -2.44
N LEU A 85 -11.63 -37.69 -3.71
CA LEU A 85 -11.42 -38.70 -4.74
C LEU A 85 -10.80 -38.06 -5.98
N ILE A 86 -9.84 -38.77 -6.60
CA ILE A 86 -9.22 -38.38 -7.87
C ILE A 86 -9.31 -39.59 -8.81
N PRO A 87 -9.90 -39.47 -10.02
CA PRO A 87 -10.55 -38.28 -10.56
C PRO A 87 -11.76 -37.82 -9.73
N HIS A 88 -11.96 -36.51 -9.59
CA HIS A 88 -13.08 -35.96 -8.82
C HIS A 88 -14.35 -35.94 -9.69
N GLU A 89 -15.49 -36.38 -9.12
CA GLU A 89 -16.77 -36.49 -9.86
C GLU A 89 -17.51 -35.15 -10.00
N ARG A 90 -17.27 -34.23 -9.08
CA ARG A 90 -17.89 -32.90 -9.05
C ARG A 90 -16.82 -31.82 -9.11
N ARG A 91 -17.23 -30.63 -9.57
CA ARG A 91 -16.37 -29.44 -9.53
C ARG A 91 -16.02 -29.13 -8.05
N PRO A 92 -14.74 -28.95 -7.73
CA PRO A 92 -14.34 -28.52 -6.40
C PRO A 92 -14.97 -27.19 -5.99
N GLU A 93 -15.28 -27.06 -4.70
CA GLU A 93 -15.75 -25.82 -4.10
C GLU A 93 -14.68 -24.72 -4.18
N GLU A 94 -15.11 -23.46 -4.05
CA GLU A 94 -14.17 -22.34 -4.03
C GLU A 94 -13.33 -22.34 -2.75
N ILE A 95 -12.02 -22.09 -2.89
CA ILE A 95 -11.12 -22.06 -1.76
C ILE A 95 -11.45 -20.92 -0.80
N HIS A 96 -11.24 -21.15 0.50
CA HIS A 96 -11.49 -20.17 1.55
C HIS A 96 -10.18 -19.73 2.23
N CYS A 97 -9.56 -18.65 1.74
CA CYS A 97 -8.26 -18.18 2.25
C CYS A 97 -8.25 -17.93 3.77
N LEU A 98 -9.36 -17.44 4.32
CA LEU A 98 -9.52 -17.13 5.74
C LEU A 98 -9.64 -18.39 6.64
N GLN A 99 -9.67 -19.59 6.06
CA GLN A 99 -9.55 -20.83 6.84
C GLN A 99 -8.17 -20.94 7.51
N CYS A 100 -7.14 -20.34 6.92
CA CYS A 100 -5.79 -20.27 7.50
C CYS A 100 -5.31 -18.83 7.70
N HIS A 101 -5.66 -17.89 6.82
CA HIS A 101 -5.21 -16.50 6.93
C HIS A 101 -6.12 -15.71 7.87
N TYR A 102 -5.95 -15.88 9.18
CA TYR A 102 -6.66 -15.11 10.21
C TYR A 102 -5.73 -14.76 11.37
N GLN A 103 -6.08 -13.70 12.11
CA GLN A 103 -5.26 -13.22 13.21
C GLN A 103 -5.10 -14.29 14.31
N GLY A 104 -3.86 -14.62 14.64
CA GLY A 104 -3.54 -15.59 15.70
C GLY A 104 -3.45 -17.05 15.24
N ASN A 105 -3.59 -17.33 13.94
CA ASN A 105 -3.29 -18.68 13.44
C ASN A 105 -1.79 -18.96 13.51
N VAL A 106 -1.38 -19.94 14.33
CA VAL A 106 0.01 -20.40 14.45
C VAL A 106 0.37 -21.51 13.47
N VAL A 107 -0.61 -22.02 12.70
CA VAL A 107 -0.45 -23.13 11.77
C VAL A 107 -0.70 -22.67 10.34
N GLY A 108 0.38 -22.37 9.62
CA GLY A 108 0.36 -22.33 8.16
C GLY A 108 0.08 -20.98 7.49
N ALA A 109 -0.03 -19.87 8.21
CA ALA A 109 -0.10 -18.51 7.64
C ALA A 109 0.62 -17.47 8.53
N PRO A 110 1.02 -16.30 7.99
CA PRO A 110 1.62 -15.22 8.79
C PRO A 110 0.69 -14.70 9.89
N ILE A 111 1.19 -14.61 11.13
CA ILE A 111 0.41 -14.26 12.34
C ILE A 111 -0.02 -12.77 12.37
N THR A 112 0.74 -11.90 11.70
CA THR A 112 0.61 -10.44 11.82
C THR A 112 -0.43 -9.82 10.90
N GLU A 113 -0.84 -10.53 9.85
CA GLU A 113 -1.78 -10.00 8.87
C GLU A 113 -3.20 -10.00 9.46
N ARG A 114 -3.97 -8.96 9.13
CA ARG A 114 -5.39 -8.84 9.51
C ARG A 114 -6.29 -8.84 8.27
N PRO A 115 -6.23 -9.87 7.41
CA PRO A 115 -7.02 -9.95 6.19
C PRO A 115 -8.52 -9.94 6.50
N GLU A 116 -8.94 -10.27 7.72
CA GLU A 116 -10.33 -10.17 8.18
C GLU A 116 -10.94 -8.79 7.99
N LYS A 117 -10.13 -7.73 8.11
CA LYS A 117 -10.59 -6.36 7.87
C LYS A 117 -11.11 -6.14 6.46
N TYR A 118 -10.73 -7.00 5.50
CA TYR A 118 -11.25 -6.96 4.13
C TYR A 118 -12.77 -6.94 4.11
N LYS A 119 -13.43 -7.66 5.03
CA LYS A 119 -14.90 -7.68 5.15
C LYS A 119 -15.51 -6.30 5.41
N GLU A 120 -14.75 -5.37 6.02
CA GLU A 120 -15.18 -4.00 6.26
C GLU A 120 -14.89 -3.05 5.10
N SER A 121 -13.98 -3.44 4.20
CA SER A 121 -13.61 -2.65 3.03
C SER A 121 -14.77 -2.48 2.06
N VAL A 122 -14.69 -1.48 1.16
CA VAL A 122 -15.71 -1.28 0.13
C VAL A 122 -15.84 -2.48 -0.81
N HIS A 123 -14.73 -3.18 -1.12
CA HIS A 123 -14.75 -4.40 -1.94
C HIS A 123 -15.40 -5.56 -1.18
N GLY A 124 -15.01 -5.78 0.09
CA GLY A 124 -15.59 -6.85 0.90
C GLY A 124 -17.08 -6.64 1.17
N LYS A 125 -17.53 -5.40 1.36
CA LYS A 125 -18.96 -5.06 1.47
C LYS A 125 -19.70 -5.27 0.15
N ALA A 126 -19.11 -4.87 -0.99
CA ALA A 126 -19.71 -5.10 -2.30
C ALA A 126 -19.88 -6.61 -2.58
N LEU A 127 -18.87 -7.42 -2.25
CA LEU A 127 -18.94 -8.88 -2.39
C LEU A 127 -20.03 -9.49 -1.48
N GLN A 128 -20.14 -9.04 -0.23
CA GLN A 128 -21.21 -9.48 0.69
C GLN A 128 -22.61 -9.11 0.20
N HIS A 129 -22.75 -8.01 -0.53
CA HIS A 129 -24.01 -7.62 -1.18
C HIS A 129 -24.25 -8.32 -2.53
N GLY A 130 -23.43 -9.33 -2.87
CA GLY A 130 -23.62 -10.15 -4.06
C GLY A 130 -23.13 -9.52 -5.35
N ASN A 131 -22.24 -8.52 -5.30
CA ASN A 131 -21.58 -8.02 -6.51
C ASN A 131 -20.48 -9.02 -6.95
N PRO A 132 -20.65 -9.74 -8.08
CA PRO A 132 -19.67 -10.71 -8.54
C PRO A 132 -18.39 -10.06 -9.10
N ASP A 133 -18.44 -8.77 -9.45
CA ASP A 133 -17.29 -8.01 -9.97
C ASP A 133 -16.42 -7.42 -8.86
N ALA A 134 -16.84 -7.54 -7.60
CA ALA A 134 -16.05 -7.08 -6.47
C ALA A 134 -14.81 -7.97 -6.26
N PRO A 135 -13.59 -7.42 -6.26
CA PRO A 135 -12.38 -8.23 -6.19
C PRO A 135 -12.18 -8.79 -4.79
N ASP A 136 -11.85 -10.08 -4.70
CA ASP A 136 -11.52 -10.77 -3.45
C ASP A 136 -9.99 -10.97 -3.27
N CYS A 137 -9.61 -11.80 -2.29
CA CYS A 137 -8.22 -12.13 -2.00
C CYS A 137 -7.45 -12.59 -3.25
N ARG A 138 -8.06 -13.43 -4.09
CA ARG A 138 -7.48 -14.08 -5.26
C ARG A 138 -7.21 -13.09 -6.37
N ASN A 139 -8.09 -12.10 -6.55
CA ASN A 139 -7.92 -11.08 -7.58
C ASN A 139 -6.67 -10.21 -7.35
N CYS A 140 -6.31 -9.99 -6.09
CA CYS A 140 -5.14 -9.20 -5.71
C CYS A 140 -3.89 -10.05 -5.49
N HIS A 141 -3.97 -11.17 -4.75
CA HIS A 141 -2.81 -11.96 -4.33
C HIS A 141 -2.45 -13.10 -5.28
N GLY A 142 -3.32 -13.46 -6.22
CA GLY A 142 -3.18 -14.68 -7.01
C GLY A 142 -3.72 -15.91 -6.29
N VAL A 143 -3.64 -17.06 -6.95
CA VAL A 143 -4.14 -18.35 -6.41
C VAL A 143 -3.02 -19.38 -6.41
N HIS A 144 -2.73 -19.94 -7.58
CA HIS A 144 -1.65 -20.90 -7.76
C HIS A 144 -0.29 -20.23 -7.96
N ASP A 145 -0.24 -18.91 -8.08
CA ASP A 145 0.94 -18.08 -8.28
C ASP A 145 1.08 -17.04 -7.16
N ALA A 146 0.51 -17.30 -5.98
CA ALA A 146 0.54 -16.37 -4.86
C ALA A 146 1.97 -16.19 -4.33
N ARG A 147 2.54 -14.99 -4.51
CA ARG A 147 3.94 -14.67 -4.15
C ARG A 147 4.00 -13.68 -3.00
N ALA A 148 5.08 -13.77 -2.23
CA ALA A 148 5.30 -12.87 -1.10
C ALA A 148 5.34 -11.40 -1.55
N PRO A 149 4.88 -10.44 -0.72
CA PRO A 149 4.80 -9.02 -1.10
C PRO A 149 6.16 -8.35 -1.31
N TYR A 150 7.27 -8.99 -0.94
CA TYR A 150 8.62 -8.53 -1.22
C TYR A 150 9.24 -9.14 -2.50
N ASP A 151 8.58 -10.10 -3.14
CA ASP A 151 9.00 -10.61 -4.44
C ASP A 151 8.56 -9.64 -5.54
N SER A 152 9.50 -9.13 -6.34
CA SER A 152 9.24 -8.20 -7.45
C SER A 152 8.23 -8.69 -8.50
N LEU A 153 8.03 -10.02 -8.61
CA LEU A 153 7.05 -10.62 -9.51
C LEU A 153 5.66 -10.77 -8.88
N SER A 154 5.52 -10.50 -7.57
CA SER A 154 4.23 -10.54 -6.89
C SER A 154 3.32 -9.43 -7.38
N THR A 155 2.05 -9.73 -7.59
CA THR A 155 1.01 -8.74 -7.89
C THR A 155 0.85 -7.71 -6.77
N VAL A 156 1.16 -8.09 -5.53
CA VAL A 156 1.10 -7.20 -4.36
C VAL A 156 2.47 -6.66 -3.96
N TYR A 157 3.49 -6.82 -4.81
CA TYR A 157 4.73 -6.06 -4.66
C TYR A 157 4.44 -4.57 -4.74
N ARG A 158 5.05 -3.76 -3.89
CA ARG A 158 4.77 -2.31 -3.78
C ARG A 158 4.69 -1.61 -5.14
N MET A 159 5.68 -1.83 -6.01
CA MET A 159 5.73 -1.19 -7.34
C MET A 159 4.70 -1.73 -8.33
N ASN A 160 4.13 -2.91 -8.05
CA ASN A 160 3.07 -3.52 -8.84
C ASN A 160 1.67 -3.15 -8.34
N ILE A 161 1.52 -2.57 -7.14
CA ILE A 161 0.21 -2.19 -6.57
C ILE A 161 -0.63 -1.35 -7.54
N PRO A 162 -0.10 -0.28 -8.18
CA PRO A 162 -0.90 0.50 -9.13
C PRO A 162 -1.43 -0.34 -10.29
N LYS A 163 -0.60 -1.25 -10.82
CA LYS A 163 -0.99 -2.16 -11.91
C LYS A 163 -2.05 -3.17 -11.44
N THR A 164 -1.96 -3.65 -10.21
CA THR A 164 -2.93 -4.58 -9.62
C THR A 164 -4.30 -3.93 -9.43
N CYS A 165 -4.35 -2.72 -8.88
CA CYS A 165 -5.58 -1.93 -8.82
C CYS A 165 -6.12 -1.59 -10.23
N GLY A 166 -5.22 -1.27 -11.16
CA GLY A 166 -5.52 -0.91 -12.54
C GLY A 166 -6.12 -2.02 -13.41
N ARG A 167 -6.09 -3.29 -12.96
CA ARG A 167 -6.79 -4.40 -13.62
C ARG A 167 -8.30 -4.15 -13.71
N CYS A 168 -8.86 -3.49 -12.71
CA CYS A 168 -10.27 -3.09 -12.68
C CYS A 168 -10.46 -1.58 -12.77
N HIS A 169 -9.54 -0.79 -12.20
CA HIS A 169 -9.59 0.68 -12.19
C HIS A 169 -8.70 1.28 -13.29
N LEU A 170 -8.91 0.85 -14.54
CA LEU A 170 -8.03 1.20 -15.66
C LEU A 170 -7.95 2.72 -15.89
N ASP A 171 -9.09 3.41 -15.88
CA ASP A 171 -9.13 4.86 -16.13
C ASP A 171 -8.28 5.63 -15.10
N VAL A 172 -8.46 5.32 -13.81
CA VAL A 172 -7.69 5.94 -12.73
C VAL A 172 -6.21 5.56 -12.81
N TYR A 173 -5.90 4.30 -13.16
CA TYR A 173 -4.53 3.85 -13.34
C TYR A 173 -3.81 4.62 -14.44
N THR A 174 -4.46 4.85 -15.58
CA THR A 174 -3.86 5.62 -16.69
C THR A 174 -3.56 7.06 -16.28
N VAL A 175 -4.50 7.72 -15.57
CA VAL A 175 -4.30 9.06 -15.03
C VAL A 175 -3.17 9.10 -14.00
N TYR A 176 -3.12 8.11 -13.10
CA TYR A 176 -2.08 8.01 -12.08
C TYR A 176 -0.67 7.90 -12.69
N LEU A 177 -0.50 7.17 -13.79
CA LEU A 177 0.80 7.04 -14.46
C LEU A 177 1.35 8.37 -14.98
N GLU A 178 0.49 9.36 -15.23
CA GLU A 178 0.91 10.72 -15.63
C GLU A 178 1.28 11.62 -14.43
N SER A 179 0.92 11.23 -13.21
CA SER A 179 1.26 12.00 -12.01
C SER A 179 2.74 11.89 -11.64
N VAL A 180 3.22 12.83 -10.82
CA VAL A 180 4.60 12.80 -10.27
C VAL A 180 4.89 11.50 -9.52
N HIS A 181 3.89 10.96 -8.80
CA HIS A 181 4.04 9.69 -8.08
C HIS A 181 4.11 8.50 -9.04
N GLY A 182 3.22 8.43 -10.04
CA GLY A 182 3.22 7.36 -11.03
C GLY A 182 4.49 7.34 -11.88
N VAL A 183 4.96 8.53 -12.31
CA VAL A 183 6.25 8.68 -13.00
C VAL A 183 7.41 8.20 -12.11
N ALA A 184 7.41 8.53 -10.82
CA ALA A 184 8.44 8.05 -9.90
C ALA A 184 8.39 6.52 -9.70
N VAL A 185 7.19 5.92 -9.63
CA VAL A 185 7.01 4.47 -9.55
C VAL A 185 7.55 3.77 -10.80
N THR A 186 7.26 4.27 -12.00
CA THR A 186 7.79 3.68 -13.25
C THR A 186 9.30 3.80 -13.37
N ARG A 187 9.92 4.77 -12.69
CA ARG A 187 11.38 4.93 -12.58
C ARG A 187 11.99 4.06 -11.47
N GLY A 188 11.18 3.31 -10.73
CA GLY A 188 11.65 2.41 -9.68
C GLY A 188 12.00 3.11 -8.37
N VAL A 189 11.47 4.31 -8.09
CA VAL A 189 11.67 5.02 -6.81
C VAL A 189 10.80 4.35 -5.73
N PRO A 190 11.38 3.63 -4.75
CA PRO A 190 10.61 2.85 -3.77
C PRO A 190 9.72 3.71 -2.87
N GLU A 191 10.13 4.95 -2.60
CA GLU A 191 9.44 5.87 -1.71
C GLU A 191 8.25 6.58 -2.39
N ALA A 192 8.09 6.42 -3.71
CA ALA A 192 6.97 6.99 -4.44
C ALA A 192 5.64 6.41 -3.95
N ALA A 193 4.64 7.28 -3.80
CA ALA A 193 3.34 6.88 -3.31
C ALA A 193 2.57 6.00 -4.33
N VAL A 194 2.00 4.90 -3.86
CA VAL A 194 1.13 3.99 -4.61
C VAL A 194 -0.30 4.02 -4.06
N CYS A 195 -1.25 3.37 -4.74
CA CYS A 195 -2.67 3.43 -4.40
C CYS A 195 -2.97 3.12 -2.92
N SER A 196 -2.28 2.13 -2.35
CA SER A 196 -2.45 1.72 -0.95
C SER A 196 -1.92 2.74 0.07
N ASP A 197 -1.00 3.63 -0.30
CA ASP A 197 -0.48 4.63 0.65
C ASP A 197 -1.55 5.66 1.03
N CYS A 198 -2.49 5.93 0.12
CA CYS A 198 -3.61 6.83 0.36
C CYS A 198 -4.90 6.08 0.73
N HIS A 199 -5.21 4.99 0.03
CA HIS A 199 -6.48 4.27 0.20
C HIS A 199 -6.45 3.15 1.25
N ARG A 200 -5.25 2.72 1.69
CA ARG A 200 -4.99 1.47 2.43
C ARG A 200 -5.35 0.22 1.63
N GLU A 201 -4.96 -0.95 2.15
CA GLU A 201 -5.20 -2.25 1.52
C GLU A 201 -6.47 -2.94 2.03
N HIS A 202 -6.35 -3.90 2.95
CA HIS A 202 -7.46 -4.72 3.45
C HIS A 202 -8.46 -3.94 4.31
N ASP A 203 -8.25 -2.66 4.61
CA ASP A 203 -9.25 -1.77 5.21
C ASP A 203 -9.51 -0.51 4.38
N LEU A 204 -9.60 -0.66 3.06
CA LEU A 204 -10.02 0.40 2.15
C LEU A 204 -11.48 0.81 2.42
N LEU A 205 -11.66 1.95 3.08
CA LEU A 205 -12.97 2.49 3.47
C LEU A 205 -13.39 3.63 2.53
N SER A 206 -14.70 3.78 2.36
CA SER A 206 -15.29 4.90 1.62
C SER A 206 -14.79 6.24 2.20
N PRO A 207 -14.52 7.27 1.37
CA PRO A 207 -14.16 8.61 1.84
C PRO A 207 -15.23 9.32 2.69
N GLN A 208 -16.43 8.74 2.79
CA GLN A 208 -17.51 9.23 3.67
C GLN A 208 -17.44 8.61 5.07
N ASP A 209 -16.68 7.53 5.27
CA ASP A 209 -16.45 6.92 6.58
C ASP A 209 -15.37 7.71 7.35
N PRO A 210 -15.64 8.23 8.56
CA PRO A 210 -14.66 8.98 9.37
C PRO A 210 -13.37 8.21 9.68
N ARG A 211 -13.39 6.87 9.60
CA ARG A 211 -12.22 6.00 9.81
C ARG A 211 -11.35 5.88 8.55
N SER A 212 -11.80 6.37 7.40
CA SER A 212 -11.03 6.35 6.16
C SER A 212 -9.89 7.36 6.23
N SER A 213 -8.70 6.98 5.76
CA SER A 213 -7.59 7.91 5.51
C SER A 213 -8.00 9.08 4.61
N LEU A 214 -9.01 8.88 3.75
CA LEU A 214 -9.49 9.86 2.79
C LEU A 214 -10.74 10.62 3.24
N TYR A 215 -11.18 10.41 4.49
CA TYR A 215 -12.19 11.29 5.08
C TYR A 215 -11.68 12.73 5.10
N PRO A 216 -12.51 13.77 4.87
CA PRO A 216 -12.02 15.13 4.69
C PRO A 216 -11.05 15.65 5.75
N MET A 217 -11.28 15.30 7.02
CA MET A 217 -10.41 15.67 8.13
C MET A 217 -9.05 14.94 8.12
N ASN A 218 -8.98 13.77 7.50
CA ASN A 218 -7.82 12.88 7.56
C ASN A 218 -6.86 13.08 6.38
N VAL A 219 -7.33 13.64 5.26
CA VAL A 219 -6.55 13.82 4.02
C VAL A 219 -5.21 14.53 4.28
N ALA A 220 -5.20 15.61 5.05
CA ALA A 220 -3.97 16.34 5.36
C ALA A 220 -2.97 15.45 6.10
N GLY A 221 -3.42 14.63 7.05
CA GLY A 221 -2.60 13.65 7.76
C GLY A 221 -2.09 12.52 6.86
N THR A 222 -2.91 12.06 5.91
CA THR A 222 -2.49 11.07 4.91
C THR A 222 -1.33 11.59 4.06
N CYS A 223 -1.44 12.81 3.50
CA CYS A 223 -0.35 13.42 2.76
C CYS A 223 0.89 13.67 3.65
N ALA A 224 0.67 14.12 4.90
CA ALA A 224 1.72 14.41 5.86
C ALA A 224 2.57 13.20 6.25
N THR A 225 2.04 11.97 6.09
CA THR A 225 2.79 10.74 6.38
C THR A 225 4.13 10.69 5.63
N CYS A 226 4.15 11.23 4.41
CA CYS A 226 5.36 11.36 3.60
C CYS A 226 5.81 12.82 3.48
N HIS A 227 4.89 13.76 3.23
CA HIS A 227 5.24 15.15 2.93
C HIS A 227 5.66 15.99 4.15
N ALA A 228 5.47 15.49 5.38
CA ALA A 228 6.05 16.11 6.58
C ALA A 228 7.32 15.39 7.06
N ASN A 229 7.78 14.35 6.35
CA ASN A 229 9.01 13.65 6.67
C ASN A 229 10.19 14.39 6.03
N GLU A 230 10.94 15.13 6.86
CA GLU A 230 12.07 15.95 6.40
C GLU A 230 13.14 15.15 5.65
N GLU A 231 13.50 13.97 6.14
CA GLU A 231 14.52 13.12 5.51
C GLU A 231 14.07 12.67 4.12
N LEU A 232 12.84 12.16 4.01
CA LEU A 232 12.28 11.72 2.73
C LEU A 232 12.14 12.89 1.75
N MET A 233 11.60 14.02 2.20
CA MET A 233 11.39 15.20 1.35
C MET A 233 12.71 15.80 0.89
N HIS A 234 13.72 15.84 1.76
CA HIS A 234 15.07 16.25 1.40
C HIS A 234 15.69 15.31 0.33
N GLN A 235 15.52 13.99 0.46
CA GLN A 235 16.01 13.02 -0.53
C GLN A 235 15.40 13.23 -1.92
N VAL A 236 14.12 13.62 -2.00
CA VAL A 236 13.43 13.86 -3.28
C VAL A 236 13.45 15.33 -3.73
N GLY A 237 14.12 16.21 -2.99
CA GLY A 237 14.31 17.63 -3.36
C GLY A 237 13.06 18.50 -3.19
N ILE A 238 12.17 18.16 -2.27
CA ILE A 238 10.95 18.91 -1.94
C ILE A 238 11.06 19.40 -0.50
N SER A 239 10.49 20.55 -0.16
CA SER A 239 10.39 20.98 1.25
C SER A 239 9.36 20.13 2.01
N ALA A 240 9.55 19.96 3.32
CA ALA A 240 8.55 19.37 4.22
C ALA A 240 7.68 20.43 4.92
N GLU A 241 8.07 21.70 4.83
CA GLU A 241 7.41 22.81 5.54
C GLU A 241 5.99 23.10 5.03
N GLN A 242 5.66 22.67 3.80
CA GLN A 242 4.36 22.94 3.18
C GLN A 242 3.20 22.33 3.98
N VAL A 243 3.43 21.19 4.63
CA VAL A 243 2.40 20.56 5.47
C VAL A 243 2.09 21.44 6.69
N GLU A 244 3.12 21.98 7.33
CA GLU A 244 2.93 22.85 8.50
C GLU A 244 2.34 24.19 8.10
N ALA A 245 2.84 24.78 7.02
CA ALA A 245 2.27 25.98 6.44
C ALA A 245 0.80 25.81 6.02
N PHE A 246 0.39 24.60 5.61
CA PHE A 246 -1.01 24.31 5.35
C PHE A 246 -1.85 24.35 6.63
N LYS A 247 -1.39 23.71 7.71
CA LYS A 247 -2.10 23.68 8.99
C LYS A 247 -2.26 25.07 9.60
N GLU A 248 -1.25 25.92 9.48
CA GLU A 248 -1.29 27.29 10.02
C GLU A 248 -2.13 28.27 9.18
N ASN A 249 -2.57 27.88 7.98
CA ASN A 249 -3.40 28.75 7.15
C ASN A 249 -4.89 28.61 7.46
N PHE A 250 -5.70 29.52 6.90
CA PHE A 250 -7.15 29.54 7.13
C PHE A 250 -7.84 28.22 6.76
N HIS A 251 -7.45 27.57 5.67
CA HIS A 251 -8.05 26.31 5.25
C HIS A 251 -7.73 25.17 6.21
N GLY A 252 -6.47 25.07 6.66
CA GLY A 252 -6.04 24.09 7.66
C GLY A 252 -6.73 24.30 9.00
N ILE A 253 -6.74 25.54 9.51
CA ILE A 253 -7.41 25.91 10.76
C ILE A 253 -8.91 25.64 10.68
N ALA A 254 -9.58 26.06 9.61
CA ALA A 254 -11.02 25.81 9.46
C ALA A 254 -11.34 24.31 9.43
N LEU A 255 -10.49 23.50 8.79
CA LEU A 255 -10.62 22.05 8.82
C LEU A 255 -10.50 21.53 10.25
N GLU A 256 -9.50 21.97 11.04
CA GLU A 256 -9.32 21.59 12.45
C GLU A 256 -10.56 21.90 13.31
N PHE A 257 -11.25 23.02 13.05
CA PHE A 257 -12.52 23.38 13.68
C PHE A 257 -13.75 22.61 13.14
N GLY A 258 -13.55 21.59 12.30
CA GLY A 258 -14.60 20.71 11.78
C GLY A 258 -15.32 21.22 10.53
N VAL A 259 -14.82 22.27 9.88
CA VAL A 259 -15.41 22.78 8.62
C VAL A 259 -15.00 21.88 7.47
N LEU A 260 -15.85 20.91 7.11
CA LEU A 260 -15.55 19.93 6.06
C LEU A 260 -15.59 20.51 4.63
N ARG A 261 -16.31 21.61 4.42
CA ARG A 261 -16.42 22.32 3.14
C ARG A 261 -15.35 23.40 3.02
N VAL A 262 -14.10 22.98 3.09
CA VAL A 262 -12.92 23.84 2.95
C VAL A 262 -11.90 23.17 2.03
N ALA A 263 -11.03 23.98 1.42
CA ALA A 263 -9.97 23.46 0.57
C ALA A 263 -9.01 22.58 1.38
N ARG A 264 -8.54 21.51 0.75
CA ARG A 264 -7.55 20.56 1.28
C ARG A 264 -6.41 20.42 0.28
N CYS A 265 -5.39 19.64 0.61
CA CYS A 265 -4.25 19.37 -0.29
C CYS A 265 -4.74 19.01 -1.71
N THR A 266 -5.71 18.08 -1.78
CA THR A 266 -6.29 17.58 -3.03
C THR A 266 -7.21 18.56 -3.75
N SER A 267 -7.68 19.62 -3.09
CA SER A 267 -8.47 20.68 -3.73
C SER A 267 -7.62 21.59 -4.59
N CYS A 268 -6.33 21.69 -4.27
CA CYS A 268 -5.37 22.48 -5.03
C CYS A 268 -4.51 21.59 -5.93
N HIS A 269 -4.00 20.46 -5.43
CA HIS A 269 -3.02 19.62 -6.14
C HIS A 269 -3.60 18.44 -6.91
N GLU A 270 -4.93 18.31 -7.01
CA GLU A 270 -5.60 17.08 -7.44
C GLU A 270 -5.21 15.86 -6.55
N TYR A 271 -5.63 14.64 -6.91
CA TYR A 271 -5.37 13.43 -6.09
C TYR A 271 -4.83 12.25 -6.89
N HIS A 272 -5.32 12.01 -8.11
CA HIS A 272 -4.76 10.98 -9.00
C HIS A 272 -3.88 11.56 -10.11
N LEU A 273 -3.98 12.86 -10.41
CA LEU A 273 -3.16 13.56 -11.40
C LEU A 273 -2.37 14.71 -10.75
N ILE A 274 -1.54 14.37 -9.76
CA ILE A 274 -0.69 15.36 -9.10
C ILE A 274 0.45 15.71 -10.07
N LEU A 275 0.46 16.94 -10.56
CA LEU A 275 1.45 17.44 -11.52
C LEU A 275 2.37 18.50 -10.89
N PRO A 276 3.61 18.67 -11.40
CA PRO A 276 4.48 19.77 -11.01
C PRO A 276 3.80 21.14 -11.20
N SER A 277 4.17 22.13 -10.39
CA SER A 277 3.55 23.47 -10.46
C SER A 277 3.89 24.25 -11.74
N ASP A 278 4.91 23.82 -12.49
CA ASP A 278 5.32 24.37 -13.77
C ASP A 278 4.71 23.61 -14.97
N ASP A 279 3.98 22.50 -14.75
CA ASP A 279 3.20 21.85 -15.81
C ASP A 279 1.94 22.70 -16.11
N PRO A 280 1.71 23.14 -17.35
CA PRO A 280 0.53 23.92 -17.73
C PRO A 280 -0.82 23.26 -17.44
N ARG A 281 -0.85 21.93 -17.29
CA ARG A 281 -2.06 21.16 -16.94
C ARG A 281 -2.30 21.11 -15.43
N SER A 282 -1.32 21.50 -14.62
CA SER A 282 -1.42 21.48 -13.17
C SER A 282 -2.43 22.51 -12.68
N SER A 283 -3.33 22.11 -11.80
CA SER A 283 -4.30 23.00 -11.14
C SER A 283 -3.61 24.08 -10.29
N VAL A 284 -2.35 23.88 -9.88
CA VAL A 284 -1.55 24.89 -9.18
C VAL A 284 -0.61 25.68 -10.09
N HIS A 285 -0.68 25.48 -11.41
CA HIS A 285 0.04 26.32 -12.37
C HIS A 285 -0.43 27.78 -12.23
N PRO A 286 0.46 28.79 -12.31
CA PRO A 286 0.09 30.19 -12.12
C PRO A 286 -1.10 30.66 -12.98
N GLU A 287 -1.21 30.17 -14.21
CA GLU A 287 -2.31 30.49 -15.13
C GLU A 287 -3.64 29.82 -14.75
N ASN A 288 -3.60 28.71 -13.99
CA ASN A 288 -4.78 27.94 -13.60
C ASN A 288 -5.29 28.29 -12.19
N LEU A 289 -4.47 28.97 -11.36
CA LEU A 289 -4.81 29.25 -9.96
C LEU A 289 -6.11 30.04 -9.79
N ALA A 290 -6.40 31.00 -10.66
CA ALA A 290 -7.66 31.75 -10.59
C ALA A 290 -8.87 30.82 -10.75
N GLN A 291 -8.80 29.86 -11.67
CA GLN A 291 -9.85 28.85 -11.88
C GLN A 291 -9.94 27.88 -10.69
N THR A 292 -8.80 27.41 -10.18
CA THR A 292 -8.72 26.50 -9.03
C THR A 292 -9.33 27.13 -7.78
N CYS A 293 -8.95 28.36 -7.44
CA CYS A 293 -9.56 29.11 -6.35
C CYS A 293 -11.05 29.43 -6.65
N GLY A 294 -11.37 29.67 -7.91
CA GLY A 294 -12.70 29.98 -8.43
C GLY A 294 -13.77 28.94 -8.12
N GLN A 295 -13.38 27.68 -7.87
CA GLN A 295 -14.29 26.61 -7.44
C GLN A 295 -15.05 26.97 -6.14
N CYS A 296 -14.44 27.79 -5.27
CA CYS A 296 -15.04 28.25 -4.02
C CYS A 296 -15.09 29.78 -3.89
N HIS A 297 -14.23 30.51 -4.61
CA HIS A 297 -14.11 31.97 -4.58
C HIS A 297 -14.50 32.57 -5.94
N PRO A 298 -15.78 32.88 -6.20
CA PRO A 298 -16.25 33.28 -7.54
C PRO A 298 -15.58 34.51 -8.15
N ASN A 299 -14.95 35.34 -7.31
CA ASN A 299 -14.24 36.56 -7.73
C ASN A 299 -12.71 36.39 -7.71
N ALA A 300 -12.21 35.15 -7.70
CA ALA A 300 -10.78 34.89 -7.83
C ALA A 300 -10.30 35.40 -9.20
N THR A 301 -9.26 36.23 -9.18
CA THR A 301 -8.61 36.78 -10.38
C THR A 301 -7.16 36.35 -10.39
N ASP A 302 -6.46 36.52 -11.51
CA ASP A 302 -5.04 36.16 -11.67
C ASP A 302 -4.10 36.80 -10.64
N ASN A 303 -4.57 37.81 -9.89
CA ASN A 303 -3.84 38.34 -8.74
C ASN A 303 -3.57 37.28 -7.66
N VAL A 304 -4.35 36.20 -7.57
CA VAL A 304 -4.06 35.09 -6.64
C VAL A 304 -2.70 34.46 -6.94
N ALA A 305 -2.29 34.38 -8.21
CA ALA A 305 -1.02 33.80 -8.63
C ALA A 305 0.20 34.64 -8.24
N LYS A 306 0.00 35.92 -7.87
CA LYS A 306 1.08 36.77 -7.34
C LYS A 306 1.43 36.44 -5.89
N GLY A 307 0.55 35.74 -5.19
CA GLY A 307 0.78 35.28 -3.82
C GLY A 307 1.76 34.13 -3.76
N LYS A 308 2.50 34.04 -2.65
CA LYS A 308 3.21 32.81 -2.27
C LYS A 308 2.28 31.98 -1.39
N PHE A 309 2.21 30.69 -1.68
CA PHE A 309 1.45 29.72 -0.91
C PHE A 309 2.38 28.88 -0.05
N HIS A 310 1.83 28.16 0.93
CA HIS A 310 2.61 27.36 1.89
C HIS A 310 3.68 28.18 2.63
N LEU A 311 3.33 29.39 3.07
CA LEU A 311 4.19 30.20 3.93
C LEU A 311 3.82 30.02 5.40
N ILE A 312 4.83 29.88 6.25
CA ILE A 312 4.70 29.91 7.70
C ILE A 312 4.78 31.39 8.15
N PRO A 313 3.69 32.01 8.65
CA PRO A 313 3.69 33.43 9.03
C PRO A 313 4.68 33.80 10.14
N SER A 314 5.16 32.81 10.91
CA SER A 314 6.17 33.01 11.95
C SER A 314 7.61 33.02 11.41
N ASN A 315 7.84 32.62 10.15
CA ASN A 315 9.15 32.64 9.51
C ASN A 315 9.43 34.01 8.85
N PRO A 316 10.58 34.67 9.09
CA PRO A 316 10.99 35.90 8.39
C PRO A 316 10.92 35.84 6.85
N GLU A 317 11.06 34.65 6.26
CA GLU A 317 10.94 34.44 4.81
C GLU A 317 9.54 34.72 4.25
N ALA A 318 8.51 34.74 5.11
CA ALA A 318 7.16 35.15 4.75
C ALA A 318 7.05 36.67 4.47
N GLY A 319 8.12 37.45 4.68
CA GLY A 319 8.22 38.84 4.27
C GLY A 319 7.22 39.76 4.98
N ILE A 320 6.36 40.45 4.23
CA ILE A 320 5.37 41.37 4.83
C ILE A 320 4.38 40.63 5.75
N VAL A 321 4.06 39.37 5.43
CA VAL A 321 3.14 38.55 6.22
C VAL A 321 3.72 38.30 7.61
N PHE A 322 5.04 38.11 7.73
CA PHE A 322 5.73 37.97 9.01
C PHE A 322 5.54 39.20 9.88
N TRP A 323 5.80 40.40 9.35
CA TRP A 323 5.69 41.63 10.13
C TRP A 323 4.26 41.93 10.57
N VAL A 324 3.28 41.70 9.69
CA VAL A 324 1.87 41.84 10.03
C VAL A 324 1.47 40.85 11.13
N SER A 325 1.90 39.59 11.02
CA SER A 325 1.66 38.54 12.02
C SER A 325 2.28 38.91 13.38
N GLN A 326 3.55 39.32 13.41
CA GLN A 326 4.21 39.75 14.65
C GLN A 326 3.52 40.96 15.27
N PHE A 327 3.12 41.95 14.47
CA PHE A 327 2.41 43.12 14.95
C PHE A 327 1.12 42.71 15.68
N PHE A 328 0.26 41.92 15.05
CA PHE A 328 -0.99 41.49 15.68
C PHE A 328 -0.75 40.58 16.89
N LYS A 329 0.24 39.68 16.83
CA LYS A 329 0.62 38.84 17.97
C LYS A 329 1.00 39.68 19.19
N TRP A 330 1.89 40.66 19.01
CA TRP A 330 2.31 41.53 20.10
C TRP A 330 1.20 42.46 20.57
N LEU A 331 0.39 42.99 19.65
CA LEU A 331 -0.79 43.78 19.99
C LEU A 331 -1.76 42.99 20.90
N THR A 332 -2.10 41.75 20.52
CA THR A 332 -2.97 40.88 21.31
C THR A 332 -2.36 40.57 22.67
N ILE A 333 -1.07 40.22 22.74
CA ILE A 333 -0.37 39.96 24.01
C ILE A 333 -0.41 41.21 24.91
N SER A 334 -0.11 42.38 24.37
CA SER A 334 -0.11 43.63 25.12
C SER A 334 -1.50 44.00 25.64
N VAL A 335 -2.56 43.84 24.83
CA VAL A 335 -3.94 44.10 25.24
C VAL A 335 -4.38 43.13 26.33
N LEU A 336 -4.11 41.83 26.16
CA LEU A 336 -4.45 40.82 27.16
C LEU A 336 -3.68 41.05 28.47
N ALA A 337 -2.37 41.31 28.40
CA ALA A 337 -1.56 41.62 29.56
C ALA A 337 -2.06 42.88 30.30
N GLY A 338 -2.42 43.92 29.55
CA GLY A 338 -3.03 45.13 30.11
C GLY A 338 -4.37 44.85 30.80
N LEU A 339 -5.23 44.03 30.20
CA LEU A 339 -6.50 43.62 30.81
C LEU A 339 -6.28 42.82 32.10
N PHE A 340 -5.38 41.83 32.09
CA PHE A 340 -5.05 41.05 33.28
C PHE A 340 -4.46 41.92 34.38
N LEU A 341 -3.54 42.83 34.05
CA LEU A 341 -2.98 43.78 35.00
C LEU A 341 -4.08 44.67 35.61
N HIS A 342 -5.00 45.17 34.78
CA HIS A 342 -6.12 45.98 35.25
C HIS A 342 -7.01 45.21 36.24
N ILE A 343 -7.36 43.95 35.92
CA ILE A 343 -8.15 43.08 36.80
C ILE A 343 -7.42 42.82 38.12
N LEU A 344 -6.11 42.54 38.08
CA LEU A 344 -5.31 42.30 39.27
C LEU A 344 -5.21 43.55 40.17
N LEU A 345 -5.03 44.73 39.57
CA LEU A 345 -5.00 46.00 40.31
C LEU A 345 -6.36 46.34 40.93
N ASP A 346 -7.48 46.11 40.22
CA ASP A 346 -8.82 46.29 40.77
C ASP A 346 -9.07 45.33 41.95
N LEU A 347 -8.73 44.04 41.77
CA LEU A 347 -8.89 43.04 42.82
C LEU A 347 -8.03 43.37 44.06
N TYR A 348 -6.76 43.74 43.86
CA TYR A 348 -5.87 44.18 44.93
C TYR A 348 -6.43 45.40 45.67
N GLY A 349 -6.92 46.39 44.92
CA GLY A 349 -7.58 47.58 45.48
C GLY A 349 -8.78 47.24 46.37
N ARG A 350 -9.67 46.36 45.90
CA ARG A 350 -10.83 45.89 46.67
C ARG A 350 -10.43 45.13 47.93
N LEU A 351 -9.43 44.26 47.84
CA LEU A 351 -8.92 43.49 49.00
C LEU A 351 -8.29 44.42 50.04
N ARG A 352 -7.51 45.41 49.60
CA ARG A 352 -6.91 46.41 50.49
C ARG A 352 -7.98 47.24 51.20
N HIS A 353 -9.01 47.71 50.48
CA HIS A 353 -10.12 48.44 51.07
C HIS A 353 -10.90 47.62 52.11
N LYS A 354 -11.12 46.31 51.87
CA LYS A 354 -11.69 45.41 52.87
C LYS A 354 -10.79 45.24 54.11
N ALA A 355 -9.47 45.23 53.93
CA ALA A 355 -8.52 45.09 55.03
C ALA A 355 -8.33 46.38 55.85
N THR A 356 -8.54 47.56 55.25
CA THR A 356 -8.41 48.88 55.91
C THR A 356 -9.75 49.52 56.30
N GLY A 357 -10.87 48.86 55.98
CA GLY A 357 -12.24 49.35 56.16
C GLY A 357 -13.09 48.45 57.06
N GLY A 358 -12.48 48.00 58.16
CA GLY A 358 -13.15 47.52 59.38
C GLY A 358 -12.70 48.38 60.55
#